data_AF-A0A6N8V9V6-F1
#
_entry.id   AF-A0A6N8V9V6-F1
#
_cell.length_a   1.000
_cell.length_b   1.000
_cell.length_c   1.000
_cell.angle_alpha   90.00
_cell.angle_beta   90.00
_cell.angle_gamma   90.00
#
_symmetry.space_group_name_H-M   'P 1'
#
loop_
_entity.id
_entity.type
_entity.pdbx_description
1 polymer ?
#
loop_
_entity_poly.entity_id
_entity_poly.type
_entity_poly.pdbx_seq_one_letter_code
_entity_poly.pdbx_strand_id
1 'polypeptide(L)'
;PMDIVVARQRNDLFDRYLTRSRERLGFGIIARGEARAGVLGSLREGRAVGMMGDQDARRAGVFADFFGRPASTARGPAILAMRSGAEMIMLFAIREPGWRPRYTVHLEPLAPAAKGGRRARRDESVRALTRAFTSRIEERIREYPDQYLWLHRRWKTSPPDAAGTDGATRRDPAPSHSM
;
A
#
# COMPACT_ATOMS: atom_id res chain seq x y z
N PRO A 1 2.78 -21.60 2.60
CA PRO A 1 3.74 -20.79 3.40
C PRO A 1 3.78 -19.34 2.89
N MET A 2 3.86 -18.35 3.78
CA MET A 2 3.75 -16.94 3.42
C MET A 2 4.87 -16.13 4.06
N ASP A 3 5.41 -15.17 3.31
CA ASP A 3 6.32 -14.16 3.83
C ASP A 3 5.65 -12.79 3.83
N ILE A 4 6.13 -11.88 4.67
CA ILE A 4 5.60 -10.52 4.75
C ILE A 4 6.72 -9.50 4.71
N VAL A 5 6.49 -8.42 3.96
CA VAL A 5 7.43 -7.30 3.89
C VAL A 5 7.15 -6.36 5.06
N VAL A 6 8.15 -6.17 5.93
CA VAL A 6 8.01 -5.33 7.14
C VAL A 6 9.05 -4.21 7.19
N ALA A 7 8.66 -3.06 7.74
CA ALA A 7 9.59 -2.00 8.08
C ALA A 7 10.05 -2.18 9.55
N ARG A 8 11.35 -1.97 9.80
CA ARG A 8 11.89 -1.91 11.16
C ARG A 8 11.22 -0.78 11.95
N GLN A 9 10.77 -1.07 13.15
CA GLN A 9 10.24 -0.08 14.08
C GLN A 9 11.38 0.65 14.81
N ARG A 10 11.13 1.89 15.22
CA ARG A 10 12.15 2.71 15.91
C ARG A 10 12.49 2.20 17.31
N ASN A 11 11.51 1.59 17.98
CA ASN A 11 11.70 1.00 19.30
C ASN A 11 12.04 -0.48 19.12
N ASP A 12 13.23 -0.87 19.54
CA ASP A 12 13.78 -2.21 19.33
C ASP A 12 13.05 -3.30 20.14
N LEU A 13 12.52 -2.96 21.32
CA LEU A 13 11.72 -3.91 22.09
C LEU A 13 10.42 -4.24 21.34
N PHE A 14 9.76 -3.22 20.81
CA PHE A 14 8.54 -3.37 20.05
C PHE A 14 8.76 -4.04 18.70
N ASP A 15 9.86 -3.71 18.00
CA ASP A 15 10.25 -4.36 16.74
C ASP A 15 10.43 -5.88 16.94
N ARG A 16 11.20 -6.27 17.96
CA ARG A 16 11.42 -7.69 18.30
C ARG A 16 10.12 -8.39 18.68
N TYR A 17 9.27 -7.74 19.46
CA TYR A 17 7.97 -8.30 19.84
C TYR A 17 7.09 -8.59 18.62
N LEU A 18 6.99 -7.64 17.69
CA LEU A 18 6.19 -7.80 16.48
C LEU A 18 6.77 -8.87 15.54
N THR A 19 8.09 -8.92 15.37
CA THR A 19 8.77 -9.93 14.56
C THR A 19 8.50 -11.33 15.10
N ARG A 20 8.74 -11.56 16.41
CA ARG A 20 8.46 -12.86 17.04
C ARG A 20 6.98 -13.25 16.94
N SER A 21 6.07 -12.29 17.07
CA SER A 21 4.63 -12.56 16.96
C SER A 21 4.25 -13.06 15.57
N ARG A 22 4.87 -12.50 14.52
CA ARG A 22 4.65 -12.91 13.12
C ARG A 22 5.28 -14.27 12.82
N GLU A 23 6.49 -14.51 13.30
CA GLU A 23 7.17 -15.80 13.14
C GLU A 23 6.40 -16.94 13.83
N ARG A 24 5.82 -16.68 15.01
CA ARG A 24 4.93 -17.63 15.70
C ARG A 24 3.67 -17.98 14.91
N LEU A 25 3.23 -17.10 14.02
CA LEU A 25 2.11 -17.35 13.10
C LEU A 25 2.58 -18.05 11.80
N GLY A 26 3.86 -18.40 11.69
CA GLY A 26 4.44 -19.09 10.54
C GLY A 26 4.84 -18.18 9.38
N PHE A 27 4.84 -16.85 9.56
CA PHE A 27 5.30 -15.91 8.54
C PHE A 27 6.82 -15.83 8.50
N GLY A 28 7.40 -15.93 7.31
CA GLY A 28 8.78 -15.46 7.10
C GLY A 28 8.81 -13.94 6.96
N ILE A 29 9.94 -13.34 7.33
CA ILE A 29 10.08 -11.89 7.44
C ILE A 29 11.04 -11.39 6.37
N ILE A 30 10.55 -10.49 5.52
CA ILE A 30 11.37 -9.80 4.52
C ILE A 30 11.50 -8.34 4.95
N ALA A 31 12.71 -7.88 5.23
CA ALA A 31 12.93 -6.47 5.56
C ALA A 31 12.61 -5.59 4.34
N ARG A 32 11.97 -4.42 4.57
CA ARG A 32 11.60 -3.49 3.49
C ARG A 32 12.78 -3.09 2.60
N GLY A 33 13.99 -2.97 3.15
CA GLY A 33 15.21 -2.67 2.40
C GLY A 33 15.62 -3.79 1.42
N GLU A 34 15.23 -5.02 1.71
CA GLU A 34 15.56 -6.23 0.96
C GLU A 34 14.38 -6.71 0.09
N ALA A 35 13.25 -6.01 0.15
CA ALA A 35 11.99 -6.43 -0.47
C ALA A 35 12.15 -6.85 -1.93
N ARG A 36 13.01 -6.18 -2.71
CA ARG A 36 13.23 -6.57 -4.11
C ARG A 36 13.80 -7.98 -4.26
N ALA A 37 14.84 -8.32 -3.51
CA ALA A 37 15.48 -9.63 -3.61
C ALA A 37 14.65 -10.69 -2.87
N GLY A 38 14.21 -10.37 -1.66
CA GLY A 38 13.45 -11.28 -0.80
C GLY A 38 12.11 -11.69 -1.41
N VAL A 39 11.31 -10.75 -1.92
CA VAL A 39 10.02 -11.08 -2.54
C VAL A 39 10.23 -11.95 -3.78
N LEU A 40 11.19 -11.62 -4.65
CA LEU A 40 11.44 -12.42 -5.86
C LEU A 40 11.99 -13.82 -5.54
N GLY A 41 12.79 -13.97 -4.48
CA GLY A 41 13.24 -15.28 -3.99
C GLY A 41 12.06 -16.11 -3.48
N SER A 42 11.29 -15.55 -2.54
CA SER A 42 10.12 -16.18 -1.94
C SER A 42 9.09 -16.65 -2.99
N LEU A 43 8.76 -15.79 -3.97
CA LEU A 43 7.83 -16.16 -5.04
C LEU A 43 8.38 -17.28 -5.95
N ARG A 44 9.70 -17.34 -6.20
CA ARG A 44 10.32 -18.44 -6.97
C ARG A 44 10.26 -19.78 -6.26
N GLU A 45 10.24 -19.76 -4.93
CA GLU A 45 10.04 -20.94 -4.09
C GLU A 45 8.56 -21.36 -3.97
N GLY A 46 7.65 -20.71 -4.71
CA GLY A 46 6.21 -21.01 -4.68
C GLY A 46 5.51 -20.53 -3.41
N ARG A 47 6.11 -19.59 -2.67
CA ARG A 47 5.51 -18.99 -1.47
C ARG A 47 4.67 -17.77 -1.83
N ALA A 48 3.71 -17.42 -0.96
CA ALA A 48 2.97 -16.17 -1.07
C ALA A 48 3.70 -15.03 -0.35
N VAL A 49 3.53 -13.78 -0.79
CA VAL A 49 4.13 -12.61 -0.13
C VAL A 49 3.10 -11.52 0.14
N GLY A 50 2.96 -11.14 1.42
CA GLY A 50 2.10 -10.04 1.86
C GLY A 50 2.86 -8.70 1.89
N MET A 51 2.22 -7.65 1.36
CA MET A 51 2.74 -6.29 1.35
C MET A 51 1.64 -5.29 1.68
N MET A 52 1.93 -4.31 2.52
CA MET A 52 1.07 -3.14 2.73
C MET A 52 1.40 -2.06 1.71
N GLY A 53 0.38 -1.48 1.05
CA GLY A 53 0.56 -0.57 -0.08
C GLY A 53 -0.25 0.73 -0.06
N ASP A 54 -1.09 0.93 0.96
CA ASP A 54 -2.12 1.97 1.02
C ASP A 54 -1.71 3.22 1.84
N GLN A 55 -0.50 3.24 2.38
CA GLN A 55 0.07 4.42 3.04
C GLN A 55 0.74 5.39 2.05
N ASP A 56 0.95 6.64 2.46
CA ASP A 56 1.68 7.65 1.69
C ASP A 56 3.10 7.16 1.32
N ALA A 57 3.33 6.95 0.02
CA ALA A 57 4.58 6.44 -0.51
C ALA A 57 5.63 7.53 -0.80
N ARG A 58 5.36 8.78 -0.38
CA ARG A 58 6.25 9.93 -0.54
C ARG A 58 6.62 10.17 -1.99
N ARG A 59 7.83 10.69 -2.26
CA ARG A 59 8.29 11.04 -3.61
C ARG A 59 8.50 9.84 -4.53
N ALA A 60 8.52 8.61 -4.00
CA ALA A 60 8.78 7.40 -4.78
C ALA A 60 7.50 6.68 -5.25
N GLY A 61 6.32 7.17 -4.83
CA GLY A 61 5.04 6.60 -5.20
C GLY A 61 4.56 7.01 -6.60
N VAL A 62 3.53 6.31 -7.08
CA VAL A 62 2.72 6.74 -8.21
C VAL A 62 1.53 7.50 -7.66
N PHE A 63 1.26 8.68 -8.21
CA PHE A 63 0.02 9.39 -7.91
C PHE A 63 -1.15 8.67 -8.59
N ALA A 64 -2.04 8.14 -7.76
CA ALA A 64 -3.33 7.59 -8.14
C ALA A 64 -4.40 8.35 -7.36
N ASP A 65 -5.56 8.55 -7.96
CA ASP A 65 -6.66 9.22 -7.27
C ASP A 65 -7.17 8.33 -6.15
N PHE A 66 -7.33 8.93 -4.98
CA PHE A 66 -7.93 8.33 -3.80
C PHE A 66 -9.05 9.27 -3.32
N PHE A 67 -10.30 8.87 -3.51
CA PHE A 67 -11.52 9.66 -3.32
C PHE A 67 -11.47 11.01 -4.06
N GLY A 68 -11.09 10.97 -5.34
CA GLY A 68 -11.03 12.15 -6.21
C GLY A 68 -9.86 13.10 -5.94
N ARG A 69 -8.93 12.74 -5.06
CA ARG A 69 -7.74 13.54 -4.74
C ARG A 69 -6.47 12.73 -4.99
N PRO A 70 -5.47 13.27 -5.72
CA PRO A 70 -4.23 12.55 -5.98
C PRO A 70 -3.50 12.16 -4.69
N ALA A 71 -3.18 10.88 -4.53
CA ALA A 71 -2.44 10.35 -3.39
C ALA A 71 -1.20 9.57 -3.85
N SER A 72 -0.06 9.80 -3.19
CA SER A 72 1.16 9.05 -3.48
C SER A 72 1.02 7.60 -2.98
N THR A 73 1.01 6.65 -3.92
CA THR A 73 0.72 5.24 -3.67
C THR A 73 1.91 4.36 -3.99
N ALA A 74 2.14 3.32 -3.18
CA ALA A 74 3.31 2.47 -3.32
C ALA A 74 3.25 1.67 -4.63
N ARG A 75 4.22 1.91 -5.52
CA ARG A 75 4.38 1.15 -6.78
C ARG A 75 5.12 -0.19 -6.61
N GLY A 76 5.63 -0.47 -5.41
CA GLY A 76 6.42 -1.67 -5.11
C GLY A 76 5.71 -2.99 -5.43
N PRO A 77 4.47 -3.20 -4.93
CA PRO A 77 3.68 -4.39 -5.23
C PRO A 77 3.53 -4.62 -6.74
N ALA A 78 3.12 -3.59 -7.48
CA ALA A 78 2.94 -3.66 -8.93
C ALA A 78 4.26 -3.98 -9.67
N ILE A 79 5.38 -3.36 -9.27
CA ILE A 79 6.69 -3.65 -9.87
C ILE A 79 7.12 -5.11 -9.64
N LEU A 80 6.85 -5.65 -8.45
CA LEU A 80 7.24 -7.00 -8.07
C LEU A 80 6.38 -8.05 -8.76
N ALA A 81 5.05 -7.88 -8.77
CA ALA A 81 4.12 -8.73 -9.49
C ALA A 81 4.49 -8.84 -10.99
N MET A 82 4.73 -7.70 -11.64
CA MET A 82 5.13 -7.68 -13.06
C MET A 82 6.52 -8.29 -13.32
N ARG A 83 7.41 -8.33 -12.32
CA ARG A 83 8.75 -8.91 -12.46
C ARG A 83 8.77 -10.40 -12.20
N SER A 84 7.98 -10.88 -11.24
CA SER A 84 7.85 -12.30 -10.93
C SER A 84 6.90 -13.01 -11.87
N GLY A 85 5.96 -12.29 -12.50
CA GLY A 85 4.82 -12.89 -13.19
C GLY A 85 3.75 -13.40 -12.23
N ALA A 86 3.86 -13.10 -10.93
CA ALA A 86 2.88 -13.52 -9.93
C ALA A 86 1.61 -12.69 -10.02
N GLU A 87 0.47 -13.32 -9.77
CA GLU A 87 -0.81 -12.65 -9.63
C GLU A 87 -0.81 -11.76 -8.39
N MET A 88 -1.32 -10.54 -8.53
CA MET A 88 -1.53 -9.64 -7.41
C MET A 88 -2.94 -9.87 -6.87
N ILE A 89 -3.07 -10.17 -5.57
CA ILE A 89 -4.37 -10.42 -4.92
C ILE A 89 -4.57 -9.37 -3.83
N MET A 90 -5.72 -8.70 -3.86
CA MET A 90 -6.17 -7.84 -2.76
C MET A 90 -6.71 -8.71 -1.64
N LEU A 91 -6.25 -8.45 -0.41
CA LEU A 91 -6.76 -9.09 0.79
C LEU A 91 -7.45 -8.04 1.65
N PHE A 92 -8.73 -8.25 1.93
CA PHE A 92 -9.49 -7.45 2.89
C PHE A 92 -10.00 -8.36 4.01
N ALA A 93 -9.72 -8.01 5.26
CA ALA A 93 -10.26 -8.70 6.42
C ALA A 93 -11.25 -7.77 7.12
N ILE A 94 -12.55 -7.99 6.88
CA ILE A 94 -13.63 -7.16 7.40
C ILE A 94 -14.12 -7.76 8.71
N ARG A 95 -14.14 -6.97 9.78
CA ARG A 95 -14.67 -7.38 11.08
C ARG A 95 -16.19 -7.44 11.01
N GLU A 96 -16.75 -8.57 11.40
CA GLU A 96 -18.19 -8.75 11.51
C GLU A 96 -18.75 -8.02 12.74
N PRO A 97 -20.01 -7.55 12.69
CA PRO A 97 -20.69 -6.98 13.85
C PRO A 97 -20.75 -7.96 15.04
N GLY A 98 -20.80 -7.38 16.24
CA GLY A 98 -20.95 -8.11 17.50
C GLY A 98 -19.68 -8.15 18.35
N TRP A 99 -19.83 -8.74 19.54
CA TRP A 99 -18.77 -8.78 20.56
C TRP A 99 -17.66 -9.78 20.23
N ARG A 100 -18.03 -10.95 19.69
CA ARG A 100 -17.04 -11.97 19.31
C ARG A 100 -16.24 -11.51 18.09
N PRO A 101 -14.90 -11.60 18.11
CA PRO A 101 -14.07 -11.19 16.97
C PRO A 101 -14.21 -12.21 15.84
N ARG A 102 -15.04 -11.89 14.85
CA ARG A 102 -15.17 -12.65 13.60
C ARG A 102 -14.78 -11.75 12.44
N TYR A 103 -14.18 -12.34 11.42
CA TYR A 103 -13.75 -11.63 10.22
C TYR A 103 -14.17 -12.39 8.97
N THR A 104 -14.70 -11.68 7.98
CA THR A 104 -14.82 -12.18 6.61
C THR A 104 -13.60 -11.75 5.83
N VAL A 105 -12.91 -12.71 5.22
CA VAL A 105 -11.70 -12.47 4.44
C VAL A 105 -12.04 -12.56 2.95
N HIS A 106 -11.82 -11.46 2.24
CA HIS A 106 -11.96 -11.38 0.79
C HIS A 106 -10.59 -11.47 0.14
N LEU A 107 -10.45 -12.36 -0.84
CA LEU A 107 -9.29 -12.50 -1.69
C LEU A 107 -9.71 -12.21 -3.12
N GLU A 108 -9.17 -11.14 -3.70
CA GLU A 108 -9.66 -10.61 -4.96
C GLU A 108 -8.49 -10.42 -5.94
N PRO A 109 -8.42 -11.22 -7.01
CA PRO A 109 -7.42 -11.04 -8.04
C PRO A 109 -7.47 -9.65 -8.64
N LEU A 110 -6.30 -9.01 -8.74
CA LEU A 110 -6.13 -7.71 -9.35
C LEU A 110 -5.42 -7.90 -10.69
N ALA A 111 -6.20 -8.03 -11.76
CA ALA A 111 -5.66 -8.20 -13.10
C ALA A 111 -5.10 -6.87 -13.63
N PRO A 112 -3.90 -6.85 -14.23
CA PRO A 112 -3.43 -5.68 -14.95
C PRO A 112 -4.22 -5.51 -16.26
N ALA A 113 -4.78 -4.32 -16.49
CA ALA A 113 -5.22 -3.92 -17.81
C ALA A 113 -3.99 -3.45 -18.61
N ALA A 114 -3.45 -4.25 -19.55
CA ALA A 114 -2.61 -3.71 -20.63
C ALA A 114 -2.43 -4.62 -21.87
N LYS A 115 -2.87 -4.12 -23.02
CA LYS A 115 -2.50 -4.52 -24.40
C LYS A 115 -1.55 -3.44 -25.01
N GLY A 116 -0.52 -3.80 -25.82
CA GLY A 116 0.30 -2.91 -26.74
C GLY A 116 1.74 -2.45 -26.30
N GLY A 117 2.87 -2.66 -27.07
CA GLY A 117 4.35 -2.30 -26.90
C GLY A 117 5.31 -2.61 -25.66
N ARG A 118 6.40 -3.44 -25.75
CA ARG A 118 7.20 -4.00 -24.60
C ARG A 118 7.70 -3.11 -23.42
N ARG A 119 8.34 -1.93 -23.61
CA ARG A 119 8.98 -1.17 -22.49
C ARG A 119 8.14 0.01 -21.99
N ALA A 120 7.52 0.78 -22.90
CA ALA A 120 6.51 1.78 -22.55
C ALA A 120 5.33 1.14 -21.78
N ARG A 121 4.98 -0.13 -22.11
CA ARG A 121 4.07 -0.97 -21.30
C ARG A 121 4.43 -0.98 -19.84
N ARG A 122 5.70 -1.11 -19.47
CA ARG A 122 6.04 -1.53 -18.11
C ARG A 122 5.71 -0.44 -17.09
N ASP A 123 6.09 0.80 -17.37
CA ASP A 123 5.80 1.92 -16.48
C ASP A 123 4.31 2.25 -16.48
N GLU A 124 3.65 2.17 -17.64
CA GLU A 124 2.21 2.34 -17.77
C GLU A 124 1.43 1.23 -17.02
N SER A 125 1.81 -0.04 -17.18
CA SER A 125 1.21 -1.18 -16.46
C SER A 125 1.40 -1.06 -14.95
N VAL A 126 2.57 -0.60 -14.48
CA VAL A 126 2.78 -0.32 -13.05
C VAL A 126 1.82 0.75 -12.57
N ARG A 127 1.63 1.84 -13.34
CA ARG A 127 0.66 2.89 -12.99
C ARG A 127 -0.77 2.38 -13.03
N ALA A 128 -1.15 1.63 -14.06
CA ALA A 128 -2.48 1.05 -14.21
C ALA A 128 -2.82 0.11 -13.06
N LEU A 129 -1.90 -0.80 -12.69
CA LEU A 129 -2.09 -1.72 -11.57
C LEU A 129 -2.13 -0.98 -10.23
N THR A 130 -1.33 0.08 -10.06
CA THR A 130 -1.38 0.92 -8.85
C THR A 130 -2.71 1.69 -8.74
N ARG A 131 -3.26 2.14 -9.87
CA ARG A 131 -4.59 2.78 -9.93
C ARG A 131 -5.68 1.77 -9.60
N ALA A 132 -5.68 0.59 -10.22
CA ALA A 132 -6.63 -0.48 -9.93
C ALA A 132 -6.60 -0.88 -8.44
N PHE A 133 -5.41 -1.01 -7.87
CA PHE A 133 -5.21 -1.24 -6.43
C PHE A 133 -5.91 -0.16 -5.60
N THR A 134 -5.71 1.11 -5.94
CA THR A 134 -6.29 2.24 -5.21
C THR A 134 -7.81 2.29 -5.36
N SER A 135 -8.33 2.15 -6.58
CA SER A 135 -9.78 2.11 -6.85
C SER A 135 -10.46 0.98 -6.07
N ARG A 136 -9.85 -0.21 -6.03
CA ARG A 136 -10.43 -1.34 -5.31
C ARG A 136 -10.45 -1.13 -3.80
N ILE A 137 -9.44 -0.46 -3.25
CA ILE A 137 -9.45 -0.02 -1.85
C ILE A 137 -10.60 0.96 -1.62
N GLU A 138 -10.79 1.96 -2.48
CA GLU A 138 -11.89 2.91 -2.32
C GLU A 138 -13.26 2.23 -2.31
N GLU A 139 -13.49 1.27 -3.21
CA GLU A 139 -14.72 0.48 -3.24
C GLU A 139 -14.98 -0.18 -1.89
N ARG A 140 -13.96 -0.87 -1.33
CA ARG A 140 -14.11 -1.53 -0.03
C ARG A 140 -14.28 -0.54 1.13
N ILE A 141 -13.62 0.61 1.08
CA ILE A 141 -13.79 1.68 2.07
C ILE A 141 -15.19 2.29 1.98
N ARG A 142 -15.79 2.43 0.80
CA ARG A 142 -17.18 2.91 0.68
C ARG A 142 -18.18 1.96 1.36
N GLU A 143 -17.91 0.66 1.30
CA GLU A 143 -18.72 -0.35 1.98
C GLU A 143 -18.50 -0.35 3.50
N TYR A 144 -17.25 -0.18 3.96
CA TYR A 144 -16.87 -0.26 5.38
C TYR A 144 -15.98 0.93 5.80
N PRO A 145 -16.50 2.17 5.80
CA PRO A 145 -15.68 3.36 6.01
C PRO A 145 -15.09 3.44 7.41
N ASP A 146 -15.76 2.88 8.42
CA ASP A 146 -15.32 2.84 9.81
C ASP A 146 -14.15 1.89 10.07
N GLN A 147 -13.92 0.92 9.18
CA GLN A 147 -12.88 -0.11 9.34
C GLN A 147 -11.56 0.24 8.65
N TYR A 148 -11.50 1.37 7.93
CA TYR A 148 -10.25 1.85 7.36
C TYR A 148 -9.41 2.61 8.39
N LEU A 149 -8.09 2.41 8.38
CA LEU A 149 -7.18 3.05 9.32
C LEU A 149 -6.90 4.52 8.93
N TRP A 150 -7.89 5.40 9.16
CA TRP A 150 -7.84 6.83 8.82
C TRP A 150 -6.75 7.65 9.55
N LEU A 151 -6.08 7.07 10.54
CA LEU A 151 -4.98 7.71 11.28
C LEU A 151 -3.78 8.06 10.39
N HIS A 152 -3.62 7.40 9.25
CA HIS A 152 -2.56 7.72 8.30
C HIS A 152 -2.90 8.96 7.49
N ARG A 153 -1.97 9.92 7.45
CA ARG A 153 -2.06 11.11 6.58
C ARG A 153 -1.87 10.72 5.11
N ARG A 154 -2.94 10.20 4.48
CA ARG A 154 -2.93 9.64 3.12
C ARG A 154 -2.45 10.62 2.05
N TRP A 155 -2.81 11.91 2.19
CA TRP A 155 -2.43 13.00 1.30
C TRP A 155 -1.26 13.84 1.82
N LYS A 156 -0.31 13.24 2.55
CA LYS A 156 0.84 13.97 3.09
C LYS A 156 1.77 14.51 2.00
N THR A 157 1.88 13.81 0.87
CA THR A 157 2.73 14.20 -0.25
C THR A 157 1.86 14.68 -1.40
N SER A 158 2.10 15.92 -1.85
CA SER A 158 1.46 16.48 -3.05
C SER A 158 2.18 16.05 -4.33
N PRO A 159 1.48 15.97 -5.47
CA PRO A 159 2.12 15.88 -6.78
C PRO A 159 3.16 16.98 -6.96
N PRO A 160 4.28 16.72 -7.66
CA PRO A 160 5.13 17.79 -8.13
C PRO A 160 4.28 18.75 -8.97
N ASP A 161 4.38 20.05 -8.72
CA ASP A 161 3.67 21.05 -9.51
C ASP A 161 4.03 20.85 -10.99
N ALA A 162 3.02 20.71 -11.85
CA ALA A 162 3.22 20.52 -13.29
C ALA A 162 3.79 21.76 -14.00
N ALA A 163 4.01 22.86 -13.25
CA ALA A 163 4.71 24.05 -13.69
C ALA A 163 5.44 24.65 -12.49
N GLY A 164 6.73 24.89 -12.62
CA GLY A 164 7.44 25.72 -11.64
C GLY A 164 6.83 27.12 -11.64
N THR A 165 6.18 27.50 -10.55
CA THR A 165 6.12 28.89 -10.08
C THR A 165 5.93 28.88 -8.56
N ASP A 166 6.94 29.44 -7.92
CA ASP A 166 7.08 29.94 -6.56
C ASP A 166 6.26 29.39 -5.39
N GLY A 167 7.03 29.09 -4.33
CA GLY A 167 6.51 28.78 -3.02
C GLY A 167 5.74 29.94 -2.41
N ALA A 168 4.50 29.66 -2.04
CA ALA A 168 3.82 30.34 -0.96
C ALA A 168 3.06 29.29 -0.17
N THR A 169 3.64 28.88 0.95
CA THR A 169 2.94 28.10 1.96
C THR A 169 1.81 28.98 2.49
N ARG A 170 0.57 28.77 2.03
CA ARG A 170 -0.61 29.26 2.76
C ARG A 170 -0.67 28.50 4.08
N ARG A 171 -0.07 29.08 5.12
CA ARG A 171 -0.47 28.80 6.50
C ARG A 171 -1.81 29.49 6.69
N ASP A 172 -2.86 28.72 6.99
CA ASP A 172 -4.08 29.29 7.53
C ASP A 172 -3.74 29.99 8.86
N PRO A 173 -4.14 31.25 9.07
CA PRO A 173 -3.99 31.89 10.37
C PRO A 173 -4.91 31.18 11.37
N ALA A 174 -4.35 30.82 12.53
CA ALA A 174 -5.11 30.29 13.65
C ALA A 174 -6.18 31.32 14.10
N PRO A 175 -7.37 30.87 14.52
CA PRO A 175 -8.41 31.79 14.99
C PRO A 175 -7.93 32.51 16.26
N SER A 176 -7.95 33.84 16.19
CA SER A 176 -7.77 34.75 17.32
C SER A 176 -8.91 34.54 18.32
N HIS A 177 -8.63 33.87 19.43
CA HIS A 177 -9.47 33.97 20.62
C HIS A 177 -9.05 35.22 21.39
N SER A 178 -9.83 36.28 21.28
CA SER A 178 -9.81 37.39 22.24
C SER A 178 -10.77 37.06 23.37
N MET A 179 -10.24 37.04 24.60
CA MET A 179 -10.99 37.31 25.83
C MET A 179 -11.21 38.81 25.98
#